data_AF-A0A3P1C7U5-F1
#
_entry.id   AF-A0A3P1C7U5-F1
#
_cell.length_a   1.000
_cell.length_b   1.000
_cell.length_c   1.000
_cell.angle_alpha   90.00
_cell.angle_beta   90.00
_cell.angle_gamma   90.00
#
_symmetry.space_group_name_H-M   'P 1'
#
loop_
_entity.id
_entity.type
_entity.pdbx_description
1 polymer ?
#
loop_
_entity_poly.entity_id
_entity_poly.type
_entity_poly.pdbx_seq_one_letter_code
_entity_poly.pdbx_strand_id
1 'polypeptide(L)'
;MTMNKSKQSRNRPIHKPLVLWTHVNTNNFFGNLGNIRFDYTTENPNGMMQKGLKTEVSEELKRMILKEWAWLIGTDKVVVAITNLGDAFFSDKSGWIYWLDTGSGELEKVADSLGDFDEYLADPETSDVWLLSNLLNDLEAAGIHCQEHEVYSPKHHPLIGGEYKADNFYCIDALEHFSLSSSIHFQIKDLPDGTPIQFTISR
;
A
#
# COMPACT_ATOMS: atom_id res chain seq x y z
N MET A 1 -4.36 -77.70 6.11
CA MET A 1 -5.05 -77.10 4.95
C MET A 1 -5.53 -75.72 5.37
N THR A 2 -5.17 -74.70 4.58
CA THR A 2 -5.76 -73.33 4.48
C THR A 2 -5.84 -72.46 5.75
N MET A 3 -4.91 -71.52 5.98
CA MET A 3 -4.92 -70.10 5.55
C MET A 3 -6.24 -69.35 5.82
N ASN A 4 -6.20 -68.29 6.65
CA ASN A 4 -6.32 -66.93 6.12
C ASN A 4 -5.79 -65.84 7.08
N LYS A 5 -5.19 -64.80 6.47
CA LYS A 5 -4.55 -63.63 7.08
C LYS A 5 -5.50 -62.43 7.09
N SER A 6 -5.42 -61.57 8.10
CA SER A 6 -5.59 -60.10 7.97
C SER A 6 -5.34 -59.43 9.34
N LYS A 7 -4.92 -58.18 9.48
CA LYS A 7 -4.03 -57.28 8.72
C LYS A 7 -3.74 -56.16 9.74
N GLN A 8 -2.49 -56.00 10.14
CA GLN A 8 -2.02 -54.94 11.04
C GLN A 8 -1.84 -53.65 10.21
N SER A 9 -2.64 -52.62 10.46
CA SER A 9 -2.54 -51.33 9.75
C SER A 9 -1.38 -50.50 10.32
N ARG A 10 -0.31 -50.36 9.53
CA ARG A 10 0.78 -49.41 9.79
C ARG A 10 0.45 -48.07 9.16
N ASN A 11 0.56 -47.01 9.96
CA ASN A 11 0.59 -45.61 9.52
C ASN A 11 1.61 -45.40 8.40
N ARG A 12 1.20 -44.72 7.32
CA ARG A 12 2.09 -44.04 6.37
C ARG A 12 1.77 -42.54 6.38
N PRO A 13 2.77 -41.66 6.28
CA PRO A 13 2.54 -40.23 6.15
C PRO A 13 1.93 -39.90 4.79
N ILE A 14 0.99 -38.95 4.79
CA ILE A 14 0.29 -38.46 3.62
C ILE A 14 1.24 -37.52 2.87
N HIS A 15 1.63 -37.89 1.65
CA HIS A 15 2.25 -36.97 0.69
C HIS A 15 1.20 -35.95 0.23
N LYS A 16 1.49 -34.65 0.40
CA LYS A 16 0.72 -33.57 -0.24
C LYS A 16 1.08 -33.54 -1.75
N PRO A 17 0.11 -33.32 -2.65
CA PRO A 17 0.37 -33.30 -4.09
C PRO A 17 1.08 -32.01 -4.52
N LEU A 18 2.02 -32.18 -5.45
CA LEU A 18 2.71 -31.14 -6.20
C LEU A 18 1.70 -30.48 -7.15
N VAL A 19 1.49 -29.17 -7.03
CA VAL A 19 0.69 -28.41 -8.00
C VAL A 19 1.63 -27.51 -8.80
N LEU A 20 1.88 -27.89 -10.06
CA LEU A 20 2.46 -27.01 -11.07
C LEU A 20 1.41 -25.97 -11.49
N TRP A 21 1.76 -24.69 -11.48
CA TRP A 21 1.06 -23.69 -12.30
C TRP A 21 2.02 -22.90 -13.19
N THR A 22 1.49 -22.66 -14.38
CA THR A 22 2.09 -22.19 -15.62
C THR A 22 2.41 -20.70 -15.60
N HIS A 23 3.56 -20.32 -16.16
CA HIS A 23 3.92 -18.93 -16.41
C HIS A 23 2.93 -18.29 -17.41
N VAL A 24 2.24 -17.22 -17.00
CA VAL A 24 1.59 -16.29 -17.93
C VAL A 24 2.61 -15.22 -18.29
N ASN A 25 3.01 -15.21 -19.56
CA ASN A 25 3.98 -14.27 -20.10
C ASN A 25 3.25 -13.00 -20.57
N THR A 26 3.35 -11.91 -19.82
CA THR A 26 2.86 -10.58 -20.20
C THR A 26 4.02 -9.67 -20.59
N ASN A 27 4.82 -10.09 -21.57
CA ASN A 27 5.74 -9.18 -22.26
C ASN A 27 5.01 -8.55 -23.44
N ASN A 28 4.65 -7.28 -23.32
CA ASN A 28 4.77 -6.27 -24.38
C ASN A 28 4.16 -4.96 -23.89
N PHE A 29 5.02 -4.04 -23.44
CA PHE A 29 4.92 -2.57 -23.49
C PHE A 29 5.76 -2.04 -22.33
N PHE A 30 7.05 -1.79 -22.55
CA PHE A 30 7.85 -0.69 -21.97
C PHE A 30 9.26 -0.81 -22.56
N GLY A 31 9.58 0.12 -23.45
CA GLY A 31 10.93 0.28 -23.96
C GLY A 31 11.81 0.93 -22.89
N ASN A 32 12.91 0.26 -22.57
CA ASN A 32 14.17 0.84 -22.12
C ASN A 32 14.22 1.56 -20.75
N LEU A 33 13.56 0.99 -19.74
CA LEU A 33 14.08 1.02 -18.37
C LEU A 33 14.41 -0.43 -18.00
N GLY A 34 15.64 -0.67 -17.57
CA GLY A 34 16.15 -2.00 -17.26
C GLY A 34 15.17 -2.76 -16.35
N ASN A 35 14.96 -4.04 -16.68
CA ASN A 35 14.11 -4.97 -15.93
C ASN A 35 14.56 -5.08 -14.46
N ILE A 36 14.10 -4.16 -13.61
CA ILE A 36 14.08 -4.38 -12.17
C ILE A 36 12.67 -4.89 -11.86
N ARG A 37 12.51 -6.22 -11.91
CA ARG A 37 11.36 -6.89 -11.30
C ARG A 37 11.64 -6.96 -9.80
N PHE A 38 10.90 -6.21 -9.01
CA PHE A 38 10.76 -6.50 -7.59
C PHE A 38 9.69 -7.59 -7.48
N ASP A 39 10.11 -8.85 -7.41
CA ASP A 39 9.20 -9.96 -7.09
C ASP A 39 8.80 -9.80 -5.62
N TYR A 40 7.63 -9.21 -5.37
CA TYR A 40 6.95 -9.29 -4.09
C TYR A 40 6.39 -10.71 -3.93
N THR A 41 7.25 -11.68 -3.66
CA THR A 41 6.77 -12.95 -3.10
C THR A 41 6.35 -12.67 -1.66
N THR A 42 5.04 -12.74 -1.44
CA THR A 42 4.33 -12.56 -0.16
C THR A 42 4.65 -13.64 0.87
N GLU A 43 5.91 -14.03 1.03
CA GLU A 43 6.36 -14.91 2.10
C GLU A 43 7.15 -14.09 3.10
N ASN A 44 6.45 -13.15 3.74
CA ASN A 44 6.75 -12.83 5.14
C ASN A 44 6.75 -14.18 5.89
N PRO A 45 7.87 -14.60 6.51
CA PRO A 45 7.95 -15.89 7.20
C PRO A 45 6.97 -16.03 8.37
N ASN A 46 6.29 -14.94 8.75
CA ASN A 46 5.22 -14.92 9.76
C ASN A 46 3.80 -14.98 9.17
N GLY A 47 3.60 -15.00 7.85
CA GLY A 47 2.29 -15.19 7.22
C GLY A 47 1.21 -14.15 7.59
N MET A 48 1.58 -13.05 8.24
CA MET A 48 0.68 -11.97 8.59
C MET A 48 0.69 -10.95 7.46
N MET A 49 -0.44 -10.80 6.76
CA MET A 49 -0.70 -9.57 6.03
C MET A 49 -0.64 -8.43 7.05
N GLN A 50 0.25 -7.47 6.83
CA GLN A 50 0.36 -6.32 7.72
C GLN A 50 -0.91 -5.49 7.61
N LYS A 51 -1.73 -5.51 8.68
CA LYS A 51 -2.99 -4.76 8.73
C LYS A 51 -2.68 -3.29 8.42
N GLY A 52 -3.35 -2.73 7.41
CA GLY A 52 -3.16 -1.34 7.00
C GLY A 52 -2.27 -1.13 5.78
N LEU A 53 -1.65 -2.18 5.22
CA LEU A 53 -0.80 -2.09 4.03
C LEU A 53 -1.35 -2.94 2.86
N LYS A 54 -1.38 -2.35 1.66
CA LYS A 54 -1.79 -2.98 0.40
C LYS A 54 -0.59 -3.03 -0.55
N THR A 55 -0.06 -4.23 -0.80
CA THR A 55 1.07 -4.46 -1.72
C THR A 55 0.61 -4.84 -3.14
N GLU A 56 -0.58 -5.41 -3.27
CA GLU A 56 -1.21 -5.71 -4.56
C GLU A 56 -1.92 -4.47 -5.13
N VAL A 57 -1.14 -3.49 -5.57
CA VAL A 57 -1.65 -2.23 -6.14
C VAL A 57 -1.93 -2.42 -7.64
N SER A 58 -3.11 -2.01 -8.12
CA SER A 58 -3.46 -2.11 -9.54
C SER A 58 -2.56 -1.24 -10.42
N GLU A 59 -2.27 -1.71 -11.64
CA GLU A 59 -1.42 -0.96 -12.57
C GLU A 59 -2.02 0.39 -13.00
N GLU A 60 -3.35 0.50 -12.98
CA GLU A 60 -4.04 1.76 -13.20
C GLU A 60 -3.75 2.76 -12.08
N LEU A 61 -3.90 2.33 -10.83
CA LEU A 61 -3.63 3.17 -9.67
C LEU A 61 -2.16 3.58 -9.60
N LYS A 62 -1.23 2.65 -9.84
CA LYS A 62 0.21 2.98 -9.90
C LYS A 62 0.51 4.08 -10.93
N ARG A 63 -0.02 3.94 -12.15
CA ARG A 63 0.18 4.95 -13.21
C ARG A 63 -0.41 6.30 -12.82
N MET A 64 -1.58 6.32 -12.19
CA MET A 64 -2.21 7.55 -11.76
C MET A 64 -1.37 8.24 -10.67
N ILE A 65 -0.97 7.53 -9.62
CA ILE A 65 -0.12 8.08 -8.54
C ILE A 65 1.16 8.66 -9.13
N LEU A 66 1.87 7.88 -9.95
CA LEU A 66 3.13 8.32 -10.56
C LEU A 66 2.98 9.54 -11.47
N LYS A 67 1.82 9.70 -12.13
CA LYS A 67 1.54 10.83 -13.01
C LYS A 67 1.16 12.09 -12.23
N GLU A 68 0.18 11.99 -11.34
CA GLU A 68 -0.38 13.15 -10.65
C GLU A 68 0.61 13.70 -9.61
N TRP A 69 1.34 12.84 -8.91
CA TRP A 69 2.33 13.24 -7.90
C TRP A 69 3.75 13.48 -8.43
N ALA A 70 3.98 13.38 -9.75
CA ALA A 70 5.30 13.51 -10.37
C ALA A 70 6.05 14.80 -9.99
N TRP A 71 5.31 15.88 -9.71
CA TRP A 71 5.86 17.18 -9.32
C TRP A 71 6.56 17.13 -7.94
N LEU A 72 6.17 16.21 -7.06
CA LEU A 72 6.75 16.01 -5.74
C LEU A 72 7.69 14.80 -5.71
N ILE A 73 7.25 13.68 -6.29
CA ILE A 73 7.99 12.40 -6.19
C ILE A 73 9.05 12.23 -7.29
N GLY A 74 9.02 13.06 -8.33
CA GLY A 74 9.87 12.89 -9.52
C GLY A 74 9.37 11.76 -10.43
N THR A 75 10.21 11.35 -11.38
CA THR A 75 9.84 10.40 -12.44
C THR A 75 10.66 9.11 -12.43
N ASP A 76 11.47 8.89 -11.39
CA ASP A 76 12.45 7.80 -11.30
C ASP A 76 12.07 6.73 -10.26
N LYS A 77 10.82 6.75 -9.78
CA LYS A 77 10.31 5.90 -8.72
C LYS A 77 9.26 4.91 -9.21
N VAL A 78 9.12 3.82 -8.48
CA VAL A 78 8.05 2.82 -8.65
C VAL A 78 7.27 2.66 -7.37
N VAL A 79 5.97 2.39 -7.47
CA VAL A 79 5.11 2.14 -6.29
C VAL A 79 5.42 0.78 -5.70
N VAL A 80 5.69 0.76 -4.40
CA VAL A 80 5.97 -0.43 -3.58
C VAL A 80 4.69 -0.95 -2.93
N ALA A 81 3.95 -0.04 -2.27
CA ALA A 81 2.72 -0.34 -1.56
C ALA A 81 1.92 0.94 -1.35
N ILE A 82 0.66 0.80 -0.94
CA ILE A 82 -0.15 1.90 -0.40
C ILE A 82 -0.70 1.51 0.97
N THR A 83 -1.02 2.49 1.82
CA THR A 83 -1.70 2.23 3.09
C THR A 83 -3.21 2.19 2.88
N ASN A 84 -3.94 1.60 3.84
CA ASN A 84 -5.40 1.67 3.89
C ASN A 84 -5.91 3.10 4.07
N LEU A 85 -5.06 4.04 4.49
CA LEU A 85 -5.38 5.45 4.68
C LEU A 85 -4.98 6.32 3.47
N GLY A 86 -4.52 5.69 2.38
CA GLY A 86 -4.27 6.38 1.12
C GLY A 86 -2.88 6.99 0.98
N ASP A 87 -1.91 6.61 1.81
CA ASP A 87 -0.51 6.97 1.62
C ASP A 87 0.20 5.98 0.69
N ALA A 88 1.34 6.37 0.13
CA ALA A 88 2.09 5.53 -0.81
C ALA A 88 3.56 5.39 -0.44
N PHE A 89 4.10 4.20 -0.67
CA PHE A 89 5.53 3.92 -0.59
C PHE A 89 6.12 3.71 -1.98
N PHE A 90 7.35 4.16 -2.18
CA PHE A 90 8.05 4.07 -3.45
C PHE A 90 9.47 3.57 -3.28
N SER A 91 10.01 2.90 -4.30
CA SER A 91 11.44 2.66 -4.41
C SER A 91 12.05 3.43 -5.58
N ASP A 92 13.30 3.85 -5.43
CA ASP A 92 14.11 4.39 -6.53
C ASP A 92 15.05 3.33 -7.12
N LYS A 93 15.82 3.72 -8.14
CA LYS A 93 16.85 2.86 -8.76
C LYS A 93 17.98 2.43 -7.81
N SER A 94 18.15 3.13 -6.68
CA SER A 94 19.17 2.85 -5.66
C SER A 94 18.67 1.82 -4.65
N GLY A 95 17.36 1.55 -4.63
CA GLY A 95 16.69 0.67 -3.67
C GLY A 95 16.18 1.39 -2.43
N TRP A 96 16.33 2.71 -2.33
CA TRP A 96 15.83 3.50 -1.20
C TRP A 96 14.31 3.54 -1.21
N ILE A 97 13.70 3.51 -0.01
CA ILE A 97 12.25 3.57 0.16
C ILE A 97 11.83 4.96 0.61
N TYR A 98 10.79 5.48 -0.04
CA TYR A 98 10.19 6.76 0.23
C TYR A 98 8.73 6.60 0.65
N TRP A 99 8.27 7.42 1.58
CA TRP A 99 6.89 7.53 2.01
C TRP A 99 6.32 8.87 1.56
N LEU A 100 5.20 8.82 0.84
CA LEU A 100 4.34 9.96 0.56
C LEU A 100 3.19 9.96 1.56
N ASP A 101 3.18 10.98 2.42
CA ASP A 101 2.02 11.32 3.24
C ASP A 101 1.11 12.22 2.41
N THR A 102 -0.06 11.70 2.05
CA THR A 102 -1.05 12.39 1.21
C THR A 102 -1.87 13.43 1.98
N GLY A 103 -1.84 13.39 3.31
CA GLY A 103 -2.50 14.37 4.18
C GLY A 103 -1.67 15.63 4.42
N SER A 104 -0.34 15.49 4.50
CA SER A 104 0.60 16.61 4.61
C SER A 104 1.22 17.04 3.28
N GLY A 105 1.23 16.15 2.29
CA GLY A 105 1.86 16.40 0.98
C GLY A 105 3.38 16.38 1.04
N GLU A 106 3.94 15.58 1.95
CA GLU A 106 5.38 15.44 2.17
C GLU A 106 5.90 14.12 1.60
N LEU A 107 7.16 14.13 1.16
CA LEU A 107 7.86 12.95 0.70
C LEU A 107 9.15 12.78 1.49
N GLU A 108 9.24 11.69 2.26
CA GLU A 108 10.39 11.39 3.10
C GLU A 108 11.06 10.09 2.67
N LYS A 109 12.40 10.03 2.75
CA LYS A 109 13.12 8.77 2.64
C LYS A 109 13.06 8.05 3.99
N VAL A 110 12.41 6.90 4.03
CA VAL A 110 12.13 6.15 5.26
C VAL A 110 12.99 4.90 5.43
N ALA A 111 13.61 4.39 4.36
CA ALA A 111 14.51 3.23 4.46
C ALA A 111 15.60 3.24 3.39
N ASP A 112 16.73 2.57 3.68
CA ASP A 112 17.85 2.39 2.74
C ASP A 112 17.64 1.21 1.79
N SER A 113 16.74 0.29 2.13
CA SER A 113 16.41 -0.86 1.31
C SER A 113 15.01 -1.38 1.63
N LEU A 114 14.51 -2.29 0.78
CA LEU A 114 13.27 -3.01 1.06
C LEU A 114 13.38 -3.88 2.33
N GLY A 115 14.57 -4.42 2.61
CA GLY A 115 14.80 -5.21 3.83
C GLY A 115 14.68 -4.36 5.10
N ASP A 116 15.30 -3.17 5.11
CA ASP A 116 15.17 -2.24 6.23
C ASP A 116 13.71 -1.79 6.40
N PHE A 117 13.00 -1.57 5.29
CA PHE A 117 11.57 -1.23 5.31
C PHE A 117 10.72 -2.34 5.92
N ASP A 118 10.96 -3.61 5.58
CA ASP A 118 10.28 -4.75 6.19
C ASP A 118 10.58 -4.86 7.69
N GLU A 119 11.82 -4.57 8.12
CA GLU A 119 12.20 -4.52 9.53
C GLU A 119 11.47 -3.41 10.29
N TYR A 120 11.37 -2.21 9.71
CA TYR A 120 10.64 -1.08 10.30
C TYR A 120 9.14 -1.30 10.35
N LEU A 121 8.58 -1.95 9.32
CA LEU A 121 7.21 -2.38 9.34
C LEU A 121 6.96 -3.41 10.46
N ALA A 122 7.91 -4.30 10.75
CA ALA A 122 7.77 -5.26 11.85
C ALA A 122 7.84 -4.61 13.25
N ASP A 123 8.35 -3.38 13.35
CA ASP A 123 8.40 -2.61 14.59
C ASP A 123 7.07 -1.85 14.84
N PRO A 124 6.34 -2.11 15.94
CA PRO A 124 5.07 -1.45 16.21
C PRO A 124 5.16 0.07 16.38
N GLU A 125 6.26 0.60 16.93
CA GLU A 125 6.40 2.04 17.14
C GLU A 125 6.56 2.77 15.80
N THR A 126 7.42 2.24 14.93
CA THR A 126 7.64 2.82 13.60
C THR A 126 6.44 2.64 12.68
N SER A 127 5.87 1.42 12.63
CA SER A 127 4.73 1.14 11.76
C SER A 127 3.45 1.88 12.15
N ASP A 128 3.23 2.23 13.42
CA ASP A 128 2.05 3.02 13.82
C ASP A 128 2.08 4.44 13.26
N VAL A 129 3.27 5.01 13.03
CA VAL A 129 3.41 6.34 12.40
C VAL A 129 2.84 6.33 10.97
N TRP A 130 3.11 5.27 10.20
CA TRP A 130 2.69 5.18 8.81
C TRP A 130 1.29 4.60 8.61
N LEU A 131 0.93 3.61 9.43
CA LEU A 131 -0.31 2.84 9.25
C LEU A 131 -1.45 3.40 10.11
N LEU A 132 -1.15 4.26 11.09
CA LEU A 132 -2.09 4.80 12.07
C LEU A 132 -3.01 3.70 12.60
N SER A 133 -2.40 2.63 13.14
CA SER A 133 -3.09 1.39 13.49
C SER A 133 -4.21 1.62 14.49
N ASN A 134 -4.03 2.58 15.40
CA ASN A 134 -5.07 3.00 16.33
C ASN A 134 -6.32 3.57 15.62
N LEU A 135 -6.15 4.43 14.62
CA LEU A 135 -7.26 4.95 13.82
C LEU A 135 -7.95 3.83 13.03
N LEU A 136 -7.18 2.90 12.45
CA LEU A 136 -7.75 1.75 11.75
C LEU A 136 -8.58 0.86 12.69
N ASN A 137 -8.14 0.68 13.93
CA ASN A 137 -8.91 -0.05 14.95
C ASN A 137 -10.19 0.70 15.33
N ASP A 138 -10.14 2.03 15.48
CA ASP A 138 -11.32 2.84 15.77
C ASP A 138 -12.34 2.82 14.63
N LEU A 139 -11.89 2.85 13.38
CA LEU A 139 -12.71 2.72 12.18
C LEU A 139 -13.43 1.36 12.12
N GLU A 140 -12.69 0.29 12.42
CA GLU A 140 -13.24 -1.06 12.48
C GLU A 140 -14.28 -1.20 13.61
N ALA A 141 -13.98 -0.64 14.79
CA ALA A 141 -14.90 -0.62 15.93
C ALA A 141 -16.17 0.21 15.64
N ALA A 142 -16.07 1.22 14.78
CA ALA A 142 -17.20 2.01 14.27
C ALA A 142 -17.98 1.32 13.14
N GLY A 143 -17.55 0.14 12.68
CA GLY A 143 -18.19 -0.61 11.60
C GLY A 143 -17.96 -0.05 10.20
N ILE A 144 -16.92 0.77 10.03
CA ILE A 144 -16.53 1.34 8.72
C ILE A 144 -15.52 0.39 8.10
N HIS A 145 -15.87 -0.21 6.96
CA HIS A 145 -15.02 -1.18 6.25
C HIS A 145 -14.96 -0.84 4.77
N CYS A 146 -13.76 -0.54 4.27
CA CYS A 146 -13.55 -0.23 2.86
C CYS A 146 -13.40 -1.50 2.01
N GLN A 147 -13.83 -1.42 0.76
CA GLN A 147 -13.59 -2.46 -0.23
C GLN A 147 -12.12 -2.50 -0.66
N GLU A 148 -11.72 -3.53 -1.42
CA GLU A 148 -10.32 -3.70 -1.82
C GLU A 148 -9.77 -2.53 -2.65
N HIS A 149 -10.61 -1.92 -3.50
CA HIS A 149 -10.25 -0.78 -4.34
C HIS A 149 -10.38 0.58 -3.63
N GLU A 150 -10.81 0.57 -2.37
CA GLU A 150 -11.06 1.77 -1.59
C GLU A 150 -10.00 1.96 -0.49
N VAL A 151 -9.90 3.20 -0.03
CA VAL A 151 -9.09 3.63 1.11
C VAL A 151 -9.93 4.50 2.04
N TYR A 152 -9.51 4.61 3.30
CA TYR A 152 -10.07 5.54 4.26
C TYR A 152 -9.52 6.94 3.97
N SER A 153 -10.40 7.88 3.66
CA SER A 153 -10.04 9.28 3.43
C SER A 153 -10.70 10.18 4.45
N PRO A 154 -10.05 11.27 4.88
CA PRO A 154 -10.68 12.25 5.76
C PRO A 154 -11.78 13.02 5.02
N LYS A 155 -12.93 13.24 5.67
CA LYS A 155 -14.05 14.08 5.22
C LYS A 155 -13.65 15.54 5.24
N HIS A 156 -12.99 15.97 6.31
CA HIS A 156 -12.34 17.26 6.42
C HIS A 156 -10.83 17.05 6.36
N HIS A 157 -10.18 17.64 5.36
CA HIS A 157 -8.75 17.50 5.15
C HIS A 157 -7.95 18.04 6.35
N PRO A 158 -6.85 17.39 6.78
CA PRO A 158 -6.02 17.87 7.89
C PRO A 158 -5.58 19.32 7.74
N LEU A 159 -5.23 19.75 6.52
CA LEU A 159 -4.88 21.14 6.18
C LEU A 159 -5.92 22.21 6.59
N ILE A 160 -7.20 21.84 6.75
CA ILE A 160 -8.27 22.76 7.16
C ILE A 160 -8.80 22.45 8.56
N GLY A 161 -8.01 21.77 9.39
CA GLY A 161 -8.35 21.45 10.78
C GLY A 161 -9.16 20.16 10.95
N GLY A 162 -9.11 19.25 9.97
CA GLY A 162 -9.67 17.91 10.11
C GLY A 162 -8.95 17.09 11.19
N GLU A 163 -9.70 16.33 11.97
CA GLU A 163 -9.15 15.48 13.03
C GLU A 163 -8.97 14.03 12.56
N TYR A 164 -7.96 13.34 13.10
CA TYR A 164 -7.74 11.91 12.90
C TYR A 164 -8.63 11.08 13.85
N LYS A 165 -9.93 11.14 13.61
CA LYS A 165 -10.96 10.38 14.33
C LYS A 165 -11.86 9.64 13.35
N ALA A 166 -12.33 8.46 13.74
CA ALA A 166 -13.14 7.59 12.87
C ALA A 166 -14.36 8.28 12.25
N ASP A 167 -15.02 9.20 12.97
CA ASP A 167 -16.18 9.93 12.47
C ASP A 167 -15.86 10.96 11.37
N ASN A 168 -14.60 11.39 11.26
CA ASN A 168 -14.09 12.23 10.18
C ASN A 168 -13.57 11.41 8.99
N PHE A 169 -13.71 10.09 8.97
CA PHE A 169 -13.22 9.26 7.86
C PHE A 169 -14.36 8.52 7.16
N TYR A 170 -14.14 8.18 5.91
CA TYR A 170 -15.06 7.40 5.06
C TYR A 170 -14.28 6.66 3.99
N CYS A 171 -14.92 5.66 3.38
CA CYS A 171 -14.35 4.92 2.26
C CYS A 171 -14.58 5.66 0.95
N ILE A 172 -13.55 5.74 0.14
CA ILE A 172 -13.56 6.32 -1.19
C ILE A 172 -12.66 5.49 -2.10
N ASP A 173 -12.92 5.51 -3.41
CA ASP A 173 -12.05 4.87 -4.39
C ASP A 173 -10.62 5.43 -4.30
N ALA A 174 -9.63 4.53 -4.32
CA ALA A 174 -8.23 4.92 -4.18
C ALA A 174 -7.77 5.86 -5.31
N LEU A 175 -8.26 5.70 -6.55
CA LEU A 175 -7.95 6.62 -7.64
C LEU A 175 -8.46 8.03 -7.32
N GLU A 176 -9.68 8.12 -6.79
CA GLU A 176 -10.27 9.41 -6.41
C GLU A 176 -9.50 10.05 -5.25
N HIS A 177 -9.17 9.29 -4.19
CA HIS A 177 -8.37 9.78 -3.06
C HIS A 177 -7.05 10.40 -3.51
N PHE A 178 -6.21 9.62 -4.21
CA PHE A 178 -4.87 10.06 -4.62
C PHE A 178 -4.92 11.21 -5.63
N SER A 179 -5.94 11.26 -6.50
CA SER A 179 -6.12 12.36 -7.46
C SER A 179 -6.53 13.65 -6.76
N LEU A 180 -7.48 13.58 -5.82
CA LEU A 180 -7.94 14.73 -5.06
C LEU A 180 -6.83 15.31 -4.18
N SER A 181 -6.12 14.48 -3.42
CA SER A 181 -5.02 14.92 -2.55
C SER A 181 -3.90 15.54 -3.38
N SER A 182 -3.52 14.93 -4.51
CA SER A 182 -2.50 15.51 -5.39
C SER A 182 -2.89 16.89 -5.90
N SER A 183 -4.13 17.05 -6.36
CA SER A 183 -4.65 18.32 -6.88
C SER A 183 -4.68 19.41 -5.80
N ILE A 184 -5.10 19.06 -4.58
CA ILE A 184 -5.10 19.96 -3.41
C ILE A 184 -3.68 20.44 -3.12
N HIS A 185 -2.73 19.50 -2.96
CA HIS A 185 -1.35 19.83 -2.62
C HIS A 185 -0.64 20.60 -3.74
N PHE A 186 -0.89 20.26 -5.00
CA PHE A 186 -0.34 21.00 -6.13
C PHE A 186 -0.81 22.46 -6.18
N GLN A 187 -2.07 22.73 -5.83
CA GLN A 187 -2.62 24.09 -5.81
C GLN A 187 -2.00 24.97 -4.72
N ILE A 188 -1.52 24.37 -3.62
CA ILE A 188 -1.03 25.12 -2.45
C ILE A 188 0.50 25.12 -2.31
N LYS A 189 1.23 24.29 -3.06
CA LYS A 189 2.68 24.08 -2.89
C LYS A 189 3.54 25.35 -2.97
N ASP A 190 3.07 26.38 -3.67
CA ASP A 190 3.80 27.65 -3.86
C ASP A 190 3.20 28.80 -3.02
N LEU A 191 2.22 28.51 -2.16
CA LEU A 191 1.59 29.53 -1.32
C LEU A 191 2.44 29.78 -0.07
N PRO A 192 2.68 31.05 0.31
CA PRO A 192 3.28 31.36 1.60
C PRO A 192 2.43 30.84 2.76
N ASP A 193 3.10 30.45 3.85
CA ASP A 193 2.43 30.09 5.09
C ASP A 193 1.43 31.17 5.53
N GLY A 194 0.24 30.74 5.95
CA GLY A 194 -0.85 31.63 6.37
C GLY A 194 -1.71 32.20 5.25
N THR A 195 -1.51 31.78 3.99
CA THR A 195 -2.36 32.20 2.87
C THR A 195 -3.77 31.60 2.99
N PRO A 196 -4.85 32.41 2.92
CA PRO A 196 -6.21 31.90 2.82
C PRO A 196 -6.42 31.11 1.52
N ILE A 197 -6.86 29.85 1.63
CA ILE A 197 -7.06 28.94 0.49
C ILE A 197 -8.54 28.74 0.17
N GLN A 198 -8.88 28.72 -1.12
CA GLN A 198 -10.19 28.34 -1.65
C GLN A 198 -9.99 27.25 -2.69
N PHE A 199 -10.49 26.04 -2.43
CA PHE A 199 -10.31 24.90 -3.34
C PHE A 199 -11.31 24.93 -4.51
N THR A 200 -10.80 24.72 -5.72
CA THR A 200 -11.64 24.39 -6.88
C THR A 200 -11.42 22.93 -7.24
N ILE A 201 -12.42 22.08 -6.96
CA ILE A 201 -12.39 20.67 -7.35
C ILE A 201 -13.08 20.55 -8.71
N SER A 202 -12.31 20.23 -9.75
CA SER A 202 -12.84 19.99 -11.10
C SER A 202 -12.99 18.48 -11.30
N ARG A 203 -14.20 18.02 -11.64
CA ARG A 203 -14.50 16.63 -11.99
C ARG A 203 -14.28 16.37 -13.48
#